data_AF-A0A933QXG9-F1
#
_entry.id   AF-A0A933QXG9-F1
#
_cell.length_a   1.000
_cell.length_b   1.000
_cell.length_c   1.000
_cell.angle_alpha   90.00
_cell.angle_beta   90.00
_cell.angle_gamma   90.00
#
_symmetry.space_group_name_H-M   'P 1'
#
loop_
_entity.id
_entity.type
_entity.pdbx_description
1 polymer ?
#
loop_
_entity_poly.entity_id
_entity_poly.type
_entity_poly.pdbx_seq_one_letter_code
_entity_poly.pdbx_strand_id
1 'polypeptide(L)'
;MLVKTIRKPGEPGTHNLLKRFGERLVCVRYRYDPIQRKRYKTAEIIVAEEDWLPPPEPELPAEPPQSQQQQRVGIRIAYHERELRQKVSAAGGT
;
A
#
# COMPACT_ATOMS: atom_id res chain seq x y z
N MET A 1 13.12 -7.82 -18.77
CA MET A 1 11.67 -8.12 -18.73
C MET A 1 11.00 -7.22 -17.70
N LEU A 2 10.02 -6.39 -18.09
CA LEU A 2 9.41 -5.36 -17.23
C LEU A 2 7.91 -5.63 -17.02
N VAL A 3 7.39 -5.41 -15.82
CA VAL A 3 5.94 -5.49 -15.53
C VAL A 3 5.28 -4.20 -15.99
N LYS A 4 4.28 -4.30 -16.87
CA LYS A 4 3.55 -3.15 -17.41
C LYS A 4 2.18 -2.98 -16.78
N THR A 5 1.52 -4.08 -16.43
CA THR A 5 0.15 -4.04 -15.90
C THR A 5 -0.07 -5.20 -14.96
N ILE A 6 -0.69 -4.91 -13.83
CA ILE A 6 -1.17 -5.89 -12.87
C ILE A 6 -2.69 -5.83 -12.92
N ARG A 7 -3.33 -6.99 -12.94
CA ARG A 7 -4.79 -7.14 -12.95
C ARG A 7 -5.26 -7.99 -11.79
N LYS A 8 -6.37 -7.59 -11.19
CA LYS A 8 -7.07 -8.38 -10.17
C LYS A 8 -7.95 -9.45 -10.82
N PRO A 9 -8.22 -10.57 -10.14
CA PRO A 9 -9.22 -11.54 -10.59
C PRO A 9 -10.56 -10.85 -10.86
N GLY A 10 -11.17 -11.15 -12.03
CA GLY A 10 -12.45 -10.57 -12.44
C GLY A 10 -12.33 -9.32 -13.32
N GLU A 11 -11.15 -8.69 -13.40
CA GLU A 11 -10.92 -7.58 -14.32
C GLU A 11 -10.85 -8.04 -15.80
N PRO A 12 -11.09 -7.13 -16.76
CA PRO A 12 -10.97 -7.43 -18.18
C PRO A 12 -9.65 -8.12 -18.53
N GLY A 13 -9.76 -9.23 -19.27
CA GLY A 13 -8.61 -10.05 -19.65
C GLY A 13 -8.17 -11.06 -18.59
N THR A 14 -8.86 -11.19 -17.45
CA THR A 14 -8.59 -12.24 -16.44
C THR A 14 -9.64 -13.36 -16.41
N HIS A 15 -10.80 -13.20 -17.05
CA HIS A 15 -11.92 -14.17 -16.97
C HIS A 15 -11.54 -15.62 -17.29
N ASN A 16 -10.72 -15.89 -18.31
CA ASN A 16 -10.30 -17.26 -18.61
C ASN A 16 -9.40 -17.86 -17.51
N LEU A 17 -8.57 -17.04 -16.87
CA LEU A 17 -7.74 -17.47 -15.74
C LEU A 17 -8.59 -17.64 -14.49
N LEU A 18 -9.56 -16.76 -14.26
CA LEU A 18 -10.51 -16.88 -13.17
C LEU A 18 -11.35 -18.15 -13.32
N LYS A 19 -11.82 -18.48 -14.53
CA LYS A 19 -12.52 -19.75 -14.79
C LYS A 19 -11.65 -20.97 -14.55
N ARG A 20 -10.35 -20.88 -14.81
CA ARG A 20 -9.39 -22.00 -14.66
C ARG A 20 -8.95 -22.20 -13.21
N PHE A 21 -8.68 -21.13 -12.49
CA PHE A 21 -8.05 -21.16 -11.17
C PHE A 21 -9.01 -20.77 -10.03
N GLY A 22 -10.18 -20.23 -10.36
CA GLY A 22 -11.19 -19.83 -9.38
C GLY A 22 -10.64 -18.85 -8.35
N GLU A 23 -11.04 -19.08 -7.10
CA GLU A 23 -10.64 -18.28 -5.93
C GLU A 23 -9.14 -18.39 -5.62
N ARG A 24 -8.46 -19.42 -6.14
CA ARG A 24 -7.02 -19.59 -5.97
C ARG A 24 -6.20 -18.61 -6.82
N LEU A 25 -6.83 -17.88 -7.75
CA LEU A 25 -6.16 -16.85 -8.53
C LEU A 25 -5.95 -15.59 -7.68
N VAL A 26 -4.69 -15.23 -7.42
CA VAL A 26 -4.35 -14.05 -6.61
C VAL A 26 -4.22 -12.80 -7.49
N CYS A 27 -3.39 -12.88 -8.54
CA CYS A 27 -3.19 -11.76 -9.46
C CYS A 27 -2.68 -12.20 -10.84
N VAL A 28 -2.81 -11.32 -11.84
CA VAL A 28 -2.28 -11.52 -13.18
C VAL A 28 -1.34 -10.38 -13.55
N ARG A 29 -0.15 -10.69 -14.05
CA ARG A 29 0.86 -9.68 -14.46
C ARG A 29 1.19 -9.80 -15.94
N TYR A 30 1.17 -8.67 -16.64
CA TYR A 30 1.63 -8.56 -18.02
C TYR A 30 3.07 -8.04 -18.03
N ARG A 31 3.95 -8.82 -18.63
CA ARG A 31 5.38 -8.54 -18.70
C ARG A 31 5.83 -8.42 -20.15
N TYR A 32 6.70 -7.46 -20.42
CA TYR A 32 7.22 -7.22 -21.76
C TYR A 32 8.73 -7.37 -21.77
N ASP A 33 9.23 -8.06 -22.78
CA ASP A 33 10.64 -8.21 -23.06
C ASP A 33 10.91 -7.60 -24.45
N PRO A 34 11.47 -6.39 -24.51
CA PRO A 34 11.73 -5.72 -25.79
C PRO A 34 12.89 -6.38 -26.55
N ILE A 35 13.85 -6.98 -25.86
CA ILE A 35 15.01 -7.64 -26.48
C ILE A 35 14.54 -8.89 -27.21
N GLN A 36 13.76 -9.73 -26.54
CA GLN A 36 13.20 -10.95 -27.14
C GLN A 36 11.92 -10.70 -27.95
N ARG A 37 11.40 -9.46 -27.96
CA ARG A 37 10.12 -9.07 -28.56
C ARG A 37 8.94 -9.93 -28.08
N LYS A 38 8.91 -10.24 -26.79
CA LYS A 38 7.88 -11.12 -26.19
C LYS A 38 7.00 -10.36 -25.21
N ARG A 39 5.72 -10.74 -25.21
CA ARG A 39 4.76 -10.39 -24.17
C ARG A 39 4.40 -11.66 -23.40
N TYR A 40 4.62 -11.63 -22.09
CA TYR A 40 4.27 -12.70 -21.19
C TYR A 40 3.06 -12.30 -20.34
N LYS A 41 2.19 -13.26 -20.10
CA LYS A 41 1.07 -13.15 -19.17
C LYS A 41 1.29 -14.21 -18.09
N THR A 42 1.52 -13.76 -16.86
CA THR A 42 1.78 -14.64 -15.72
C THR A 42 0.64 -14.55 -14.73
N ALA A 43 0.31 -15.66 -14.07
CA ALA A 43 -0.68 -15.72 -12.99
C ALA A 43 0.02 -16.12 -11.69
N GLU A 44 -0.32 -15.44 -10.60
CA GLU A 44 0.02 -15.84 -9.24
C GLU A 44 -1.17 -16.63 -8.70
N ILE A 45 -0.91 -17.86 -8.27
CA ILE A 45 -1.93 -18.81 -7.83
C ILE A 45 -1.55 -19.39 -6.47
N ILE A 46 -2.53 -19.60 -5.61
CA ILE A 46 -2.36 -20.33 -4.35
C ILE A 46 -2.17 -21.80 -4.71
N VAL A 47 -1.04 -22.40 -4.36
CA VAL A 47 -0.75 -23.83 -4.64
C VAL A 47 -1.00 -24.74 -3.44
N ALA A 48 -0.87 -24.21 -2.23
CA ALA A 48 -1.20 -24.85 -0.96
C ALA A 48 -1.72 -23.78 0.01
N GLU A 49 -2.54 -24.21 0.95
CA GLU A 49 -3.11 -23.39 2.02
C GLU A 49 -2.92 -24.16 3.32
N GLU A 50 -2.31 -23.52 4.32
CA GLU A 50 -1.98 -24.11 5.61
C GLU A 50 -2.18 -23.04 6.69
N ASP A 51 -2.59 -23.48 7.89
CA ASP A 51 -2.69 -22.59 9.04
C ASP A 51 -1.29 -22.05 9.39
N TRP A 52 -1.15 -20.73 9.36
CA TRP A 52 0.08 -20.04 9.72
C TRP A 52 -0.16 -19.13 10.91
N LEU A 53 0.56 -19.39 12.00
CA LEU A 53 0.61 -18.50 13.15
C LEU A 53 1.70 -17.46 12.91
N PRO A 54 1.38 -16.15 12.91
CA PRO A 54 2.41 -15.13 12.79
C PRO A 54 3.40 -15.25 13.96
N PRO A 55 4.69 -14.95 13.74
CA PRO A 55 5.60 -14.79 14.87
C PRO A 55 5.00 -13.74 15.82
N PRO A 56 5.21 -13.87 17.14
CA PRO A 56 4.80 -12.84 18.08
C PRO A 56 5.35 -11.50 17.56
N GLU A 57 4.50 -10.49 17.50
CA GLU A 57 4.98 -9.14 17.21
C GLU A 57 6.15 -8.88 18.14
N PRO A 58 7.29 -8.36 17.64
CA PRO A 58 8.35 -7.93 18.54
C PRO A 58 7.67 -7.05 19.57
N GLU A 59 7.84 -7.35 20.85
CA GLU A 59 7.40 -6.47 21.92
C GLU A 59 7.95 -5.10 21.55
N LEU A 60 7.08 -4.25 20.99
CA LEU A 60 7.36 -2.84 20.86
C LEU A 60 7.78 -2.48 22.28
N PRO A 61 9.03 -2.02 22.51
CA PRO A 61 9.44 -1.64 23.85
C PRO A 61 8.31 -0.75 24.35
N ALA A 62 7.62 -1.22 25.40
CA ALA A 62 6.43 -0.56 25.94
C ALA A 62 6.73 0.93 25.90
N GLU A 63 5.92 1.70 25.14
CA GLU A 63 6.27 3.08 24.82
C GLU A 63 6.85 3.70 26.08
N PRO A 64 8.12 4.17 26.08
CA PRO A 64 8.68 4.79 27.27
C PRO A 64 7.65 5.84 27.69
N PRO A 65 7.22 5.85 28.97
CA PRO A 65 6.05 6.63 29.42
C PRO A 65 6.17 8.00 28.78
N GLN A 66 5.27 8.28 27.82
CA GLN A 66 5.41 9.37 26.86
C GLN A 66 5.87 10.60 27.61
N SER A 67 7.17 10.86 27.54
CA SER A 67 7.78 11.88 28.36
C SER A 67 7.50 13.19 27.67
N GLN A 68 6.23 13.64 27.73
CA GLN A 68 5.68 14.90 27.24
C GLN A 68 6.43 15.47 26.04
N GLN A 69 6.74 14.64 25.05
CA GLN A 69 7.33 15.15 23.81
C GLN A 69 6.17 15.81 23.10
N GLN A 70 6.10 17.14 23.21
CA GLN A 70 5.12 17.98 22.55
C GLN A 70 5.00 17.56 21.10
N GLN A 71 3.95 16.79 20.82
CA GLN A 71 3.66 16.28 19.50
C GLN A 71 3.27 17.48 18.65
N ARG A 72 4.22 17.99 17.87
CA ARG A 72 3.97 19.07 16.93
C ARG A 72 3.11 18.49 15.79
N VAL A 73 1.92 19.04 15.61
CA VAL A 73 1.00 18.69 14.53
C VAL A 73 0.89 19.84 13.54
N GLY A 74 0.89 19.53 12.24
CA GLY A 74 0.70 20.53 11.19
C GLY A 74 -0.79 20.85 11.00
N ILE A 75 -1.17 22.12 11.15
CA ILE A 75 -2.54 22.59 10.88
C ILE A 75 -2.50 23.50 9.65
N ARG A 76 -3.45 23.31 8.73
CA ARG A 76 -3.56 24.14 7.53
C ARG A 76 -4.44 25.34 7.80
N ILE A 77 -3.90 26.54 7.63
CA ILE A 77 -4.61 27.82 7.74
C ILE A 77 -4.66 28.47 6.36
N ALA A 78 -5.84 28.87 5.91
CA ALA A 78 -6.02 29.56 4.64
C ALA A 78 -5.48 31.00 4.72
N TYR A 79 -5.07 31.53 3.56
CA TYR A 79 -4.41 32.84 3.48
C TYR A 79 -5.25 34.00 4.07
N HIS A 80 -6.57 33.93 3.95
CA HIS A 80 -7.49 34.98 4.42
C HIS A 80 -7.81 34.88 5.93
N GLU A 81 -7.44 33.79 6.60
CA GLU A 81 -7.68 33.57 8.03
C GLU A 81 -6.62 34.27 8.90
N ARG A 82 -6.54 35.59 8.75
CA ARG A 82 -5.49 36.44 9.34
C ARG A 82 -5.46 36.34 10.86
N GLU A 83 -6.62 36.27 11.51
CA GLU A 83 -6.73 36.16 12.96
C GLU A 83 -6.18 34.83 13.50
N LEU A 84 -6.49 33.71 12.85
CA LEU A 84 -5.98 32.39 13.23
C LEU A 84 -4.47 32.31 13.00
N ARG A 85 -3.98 32.89 11.90
CA ARG A 85 -2.54 32.96 11.61
C ARG A 85 -1.77 33.76 12.67
N GLN A 86 -2.32 34.90 13.11
CA GLN A 86 -1.74 35.70 14.18
C GLN A 86 -1.72 34.94 15.52
N LYS A 87 -2.81 34.23 15.87
CA LYS A 87 -2.86 33.41 17.09
C LYS A 87 -1.84 32.27 17.08
N VAL A 88 -1.68 31.57 15.95
CA VAL A 88 -0.72 30.46 15.83
C VAL A 88 0.72 30.97 15.84
N SER A 89 1.01 32.09 15.17
CA SER A 89 2.33 32.74 15.22
C SER A 89 2.69 33.21 16.64
N ALA A 90 1.75 33.83 17.36
CA ALA A 90 1.93 34.24 18.75
C ALA A 90 2.14 33.05 19.70
N ALA A 91 1.58 31.89 19.38
CA ALA A 91 1.78 30.63 20.11
C ALA A 91 3.04 29.85 19.69
N GLY A 92 3.87 30.39 18.78
CA GLY A 92 5.12 29.78 18.34
C GLY A 92 5.01 28.71 17.25
N GLY A 93 3.87 28.64 16.56
CA GLY A 93 3.70 27.79 15.37
C GLY A 93 4.37 28.40 14.14
N THR A 94 5.12 27.57 13.39
CA THR A 94 5.85 27.94 12.17
C THR A 94 5.13 27.49 10.90
#